data_AF-A0A3D0UVC9-F1
#
_entry.id   AF-A0A3D0UVC9-F1
#
_cell.length_a   1.000
_cell.length_b   1.000
_cell.length_c   1.000
_cell.angle_alpha   90.00
_cell.angle_beta   90.00
_cell.angle_gamma   90.00
#
_symmetry.space_group_name_H-M   'P 1'
#
loop_
_entity.id
_entity.type
_entity.pdbx_description
1 polymer ?
#
loop_
_entity_poly.entity_id
_entity_poly.type
_entity_poly.pdbx_seq_one_letter_code
_entity_poly.pdbx_strand_id
1 'polypeptide(L)' 'MFHRYKLMSLIKTPKQIEAIRASGKYLNELLYKLSDAAKAGITLIELEFIAEDFMKKNAIK' A
#
# COMPACT_ATOMS: atom_id res chain seq x y z
N MET A 1 -23.43 -23.05 -13.29
CA MET A 1 -22.04 -23.57 -13.21
C MET A 1 -20.94 -22.49 -13.20
N PHE A 2 -21.19 -21.26 -13.65
CA PHE A 2 -20.19 -20.17 -13.71
C PHE A 2 -19.83 -19.49 -12.36
N HIS A 3 -20.67 -19.58 -11.34
CA HIS A 3 -20.47 -18.86 -10.08
C HIS A 3 -19.32 -19.41 -9.21
N ARG A 4 -19.02 -20.72 -9.29
CA ARG A 4 -17.95 -21.34 -8.48
C ARG A 4 -16.54 -20.92 -8.91
N TYR A 5 -16.31 -20.68 -10.20
CA TYR A 5 -14.99 -20.29 -10.71
C TYR A 5 -14.60 -18.86 -10.27
N LYS A 6 -15.56 -17.94 -10.16
CA LYS A 6 -15.32 -16.57 -9.67
C LYS A 6 -14.89 -16.56 -8.21
N LEU A 7 -15.54 -17.35 -7.36
CA LEU A 7 -15.18 -17.52 -5.94
C LEU A 7 -13.77 -18.10 -5.76
N MET A 8 -13.39 -19.09 -6.58
CA MET A 8 -12.07 -19.71 -6.49
C MET A 8 -10.93 -18.74 -6.86
N SER A 9 -11.19 -17.71 -7.67
CA SER A 9 -10.23 -16.64 -7.98
C SER A 9 -10.07 -15.60 -6.84
N LEU A 10 -11.07 -15.49 -5.96
CA LEU A 10 -11.07 -14.55 -4.84
C LEU A 10 -10.28 -15.08 -3.64
N ILE A 11 -10.29 -16.40 -3.42
CA ILE A 11 -9.53 -17.03 -2.34
C ILE A 11 -8.03 -16.99 -2.70
N LYS A 12 -7.26 -16.22 -1.93
CA LYS A 12 -5.82 -16.11 -2.11
C LYS A 12 -5.12 -17.33 -1.52
N THR A 13 -4.09 -17.80 -2.20
CA THR A 13 -3.18 -18.81 -1.68
C THR A 13 -2.40 -18.26 -0.47
N PRO A 14 -1.89 -19.11 0.44
CA PRO A 14 -1.07 -18.66 1.56
C PRO A 14 0.09 -17.74 1.14
N LYS A 15 0.81 -18.09 0.07
CA LYS A 15 1.90 -17.26 -0.49
C LYS A 15 1.43 -15.88 -0.95
N GLN A 16 0.24 -15.79 -1.57
CA GLN A 16 -0.34 -14.50 -1.97
C GLN A 16 -0.75 -13.68 -0.75
N ILE A 17 -1.29 -14.33 0.30
CA ILE A 17 -1.64 -13.65 1.55
C ILE A 17 -0.39 -13.08 2.21
N GLU A 18 0.72 -13.83 2.25
CA GLU A 18 1.99 -13.35 2.79
C GLU A 18 2.53 -12.15 2.02
N ALA A 19 2.50 -12.18 0.68
CA ALA A 19 2.88 -11.04 -0.15
C ALA A 19 2.02 -9.80 0.10
N ILE A 20 0.70 -9.98 0.27
CA ILE A 20 -0.22 -8.90 0.62
C ILE A 20 0.10 -8.32 2.01
N ARG A 21 0.36 -9.18 3.01
CA ARG A 21 0.74 -8.72 4.37
C ARG A 21 2.03 -7.92 4.36
N ALA A 22 3.05 -8.40 3.64
CA ALA A 22 4.31 -7.69 3.48
C ALA A 22 4.09 -6.32 2.84
N SER A 23 3.31 -6.26 1.76
CA SER A 23 2.96 -4.99 1.09
C SER A 23 2.15 -4.05 1.98
N GLY A 24 1.18 -4.60 2.72
CA GLY A 24 0.33 -3.85 3.65
C GLY A 24 1.11 -3.21 4.80
N LYS A 25 2.21 -3.83 5.24
CA LYS A 25 3.10 -3.23 6.24
C LYS A 25 3.72 -1.93 5.72
N TYR A 26 4.29 -1.94 4.51
CA TYR A 26 4.88 -0.75 3.90
C TYR A 26 3.85 0.34 3.62
N LEU A 27 2.66 -0.05 3.14
CA LEU A 27 1.56 0.89 2.94
C LEU A 27 1.15 1.56 4.25
N ASN A 28 1.03 0.80 5.33
CA ASN A 28 0.67 1.32 6.63
C ASN A 28 1.71 2.34 7.15
N GLU A 29 2.99 2.02 7.04
CA GLU A 29 4.08 2.93 7.42
C GLU A 29 4.05 4.24 6.60
N LEU A 30 3.81 4.15 5.28
CA LEU A 30 3.65 5.32 4.43
C LEU A 30 2.45 6.18 4.86
N LEU A 31 1.30 5.55 5.12
CA LEU A 31 0.08 6.27 5.51
C LEU A 31 0.26 7.02 6.84
N TYR A 32 0.95 6.43 7.83
CA TYR A 32 1.29 7.14 9.06
C TYR A 32 2.23 8.32 8.80
N LYS A 33 3.28 8.13 7.99
CA LYS A 33 4.19 9.22 7.63
C LYS A 33 3.46 10.39 6.95
N LEU A 34 2.53 10.10 6.04
CA LEU A 34 1.72 11.11 5.36
C LEU A 34 0.73 11.77 6.31
N SER A 35 0.09 11.01 7.19
CA SER A 35 -0.82 11.54 8.21
C SER A 35 -0.11 12.52 9.14
N ASP A 36 1.12 12.20 9.56
CA ASP A 36 1.93 13.07 10.42
C ASP A 36 2.40 14.33 9.69
N ALA A 37 2.65 14.23 8.39
CA ALA A 37 3.07 15.35 7.55
C ALA A 37 1.91 16.25 7.12
N ALA A 38 0.68 15.73 7.03
CA ALA A 38 -0.50 16.46 6.58
C ALA A 38 -0.95 17.50 7.63
N LYS A 39 -0.36 18.70 7.56
CA LYS A 39 -0.66 19.83 8.44
C LYS A 39 -1.15 21.04 7.63
N ALA A 40 -1.78 21.99 8.31
CA ALA A 40 -2.21 23.24 7.69
C ALA A 40 -1.02 23.95 7.01
N GLY A 41 -1.21 24.39 5.77
CA GLY A 41 -0.16 25.02 4.96
C GLY A 41 0.69 24.05 4.13
N ILE A 42 0.54 22.73 4.30
CA ILE A 42 1.16 21.74 3.42
C ILE A 42 0.30 21.53 2.18
N THR A 43 0.96 21.52 1.02
CA THR A 43 0.35 21.27 -0.28
C THR A 43 0.32 19.77 -0.60
N LEU A 44 -0.57 19.37 -1.50
CA LEU A 44 -0.65 17.97 -1.94
C LEU A 44 0.63 17.50 -2.63
N ILE A 45 1.32 18.38 -3.37
CA ILE A 45 2.57 18.03 -4.05
C ILE A 45 3.71 17.75 -3.07
N GLU A 46 3.74 18.44 -1.92
CA GLU A 46 4.72 18.14 -0.86
C GLU A 46 4.49 16.77 -0.24
N LEU A 47 3.23 16.36 -0.05
CA LEU A 47 2.90 15.01 0.40
C LEU A 47 3.30 13.95 -0.63
N GLU A 48 3.11 14.21 -1.93
CA GLU A 48 3.56 13.33 -3.00
C GLU A 48 5.09 13.16 -3.00
N PHE A 49 5.87 14.23 -2.79
CA PHE A 49 7.32 14.10 -2.67
C PHE A 49 7.74 13.25 -1.46
N ILE A 50 7.03 13.38 -0.33
CA ILE A 50 7.27 12.55 0.86
C ILE A 50 6.97 11.07 0.57
N ALA A 51 5.91 10.79 -0.19
CA ALA A 51 5.54 9.44 -0.60
C ALA A 51 6.55 8.84 -1.59
N GLU A 52 6.93 9.60 -2.61
CA GLU A 52 7.89 9.17 -3.62
C GLU A 52 9.26 8.85 -3.01
N ASP A 53 9.75 9.71 -2.11
CA ASP A 53 11.00 9.47 -1.37
C ASP A 53 10.92 8.18 -0.53
N PHE A 54 9.79 7.96 0.16
CA PHE A 54 9.58 6.74 0.94
C PHE A 54 9.56 5.49 0.05
N MET A 55 8.85 5.51 -1.07
CA MET A 55 8.77 4.38 -2.00
C MET A 55 10.14 4.04 -2.62
N LYS A 56 10.90 5.06 -3.04
CA LYS A 56 12.26 4.90 -3.57
C LYS A 56 13.21 4.26 -2.57
N LYS A 57 13.17 4.70 -1.30
CA LYS A 57 14.02 4.17 -0.23
C LYS A 57 13.70 2.73 0.14
N ASN A 58 12.43 2.33 0.07
CA ASN A 58 11.99 0.99 0.44
C ASN A 58 11.96 0.01 -0.74
N ALA A 59 12.51 0.39 -1.91
CA ALA A 59 12.56 -0.41 -3.12
C ALA A 59 11.19 -1.01 -3.51
N ILE A 60 10.10 -0.30 -3.20
CA ILE A 60 8.74 -0.69 -3.59
C ILE A 60 8.63 -0.33 -5.07
N LYS A 61 8.91 -1.31 -5.94
CA LYS A 61 8.73 -1.22 -7.40
C LYS A 61 7.46 -1.93 -7.82
#